data_AF-A0A9D5WGG0-F1
#
_entry.id   AF-A0A9D5WGG0-F1
#
_cell.length_a   1.000
_cell.length_b   1.000
_cell.length_c   1.000
_cell.angle_alpha   90.00
_cell.angle_beta   90.00
_cell.angle_gamma   90.00
#
_symmetry.space_group_name_H-M   'P 1'
#
loop_
_entity.id
_entity.type
_entity.pdbx_description
1 polymer ?
#
loop_
_entity_poly.entity_id
_entity_poly.type
_entity_poly.pdbx_seq_one_letter_code
_entity_poly.pdbx_strand_id
1 'polypeptide(L)'
;MKLQFKHQSFQREAARAIVDAFLGQPLQDAFAYRMDVGKGGLALEAQGFRNQELQLSDAQLTENIRAIQTKQELQPVDHVRRDAHGTLALSIEMETGTGKTYTYIKTMYELYKHYGWTKFIIVVPSVAIREGVIKSLETMADHFAEEYGERMQHFVYDSGRLTAIDQFASASKLHVMVINTQAFNATGADARRIGMKLEEFGWRRPVDVIGETRPILIIDEPQSVLGADKKNKTRQGLQQFNPLFTLLYSATHRRDDIYNQVYRLDAIDAFNKHLVKKIEVMGVEQVGTTGTNGYLHLESIVLSKTKGEAPRARISFDAAGRVGLRTATRTVGEGFDLYAESGELEAYHDGFTIERIDGAKGCIRLSSGQEIYEGQAIGVVAEEAIRRIQIRATIQKHFEREHQLYRQGIKVLSLFFIDAVEKYRVYEAGGEVYKGRWAELFEEEYVSVLNEMQD
;
A
#
# COMPACT_ATOMS: atom_id res chain seq x y z
N MET A 1 -7.19 -21.20 -8.24
CA MET A 1 -6.38 -20.40 -9.19
C MET A 1 -4.92 -20.56 -8.81
N LYS A 2 -4.05 -21.07 -9.70
CA LYS A 2 -2.60 -21.13 -9.44
C LYS A 2 -1.99 -19.84 -9.98
N LEU A 3 -1.29 -19.08 -9.13
CA LEU A 3 -0.62 -17.87 -9.57
C LEU A 3 0.57 -18.22 -10.47
N GLN A 4 0.74 -17.46 -11.56
CA GLN A 4 1.93 -17.55 -12.41
C GLN A 4 2.83 -16.36 -12.10
N PHE A 5 4.04 -16.63 -11.63
CA PHE A 5 5.04 -15.60 -11.35
C PHE A 5 5.84 -15.32 -12.62
N LYS A 6 6.09 -14.03 -12.88
CA LYS A 6 6.94 -13.58 -13.98
C LYS A 6 8.24 -13.04 -13.39
N HIS A 7 9.37 -13.44 -13.97
CA HIS A 7 10.66 -12.86 -13.62
C HIS A 7 10.77 -11.45 -14.21
N GLN A 8 10.72 -10.45 -13.34
CA GLN A 8 10.93 -9.05 -13.73
C GLN A 8 12.41 -8.68 -13.58
N SER A 9 13.00 -8.02 -14.58
CA SER A 9 14.42 -7.65 -14.58
C SER A 9 14.79 -6.75 -13.40
N PHE A 10 13.96 -5.74 -13.13
CA PHE A 10 14.19 -4.75 -12.09
C PHE A 10 14.18 -5.37 -10.67
N GLN A 11 13.38 -6.41 -10.43
CA GLN A 11 13.38 -7.14 -9.15
C GLN A 11 14.69 -7.94 -8.97
N ARG A 12 15.20 -8.53 -10.05
CA ARG A 12 16.50 -9.21 -10.04
C ARG A 12 17.65 -8.22 -9.87
N GLU A 13 17.57 -7.06 -10.51
CA GLU A 13 18.57 -5.99 -10.38
C GLU A 13 18.65 -5.46 -8.95
N ALA A 14 17.50 -5.23 -8.30
CA ALA A 14 17.46 -4.83 -6.90
C ALA A 14 18.10 -5.88 -5.96
N ALA A 15 17.74 -7.17 -6.10
CA ALA A 15 18.35 -8.24 -5.31
C ALA A 15 19.85 -8.36 -5.57
N ARG A 16 20.27 -8.24 -6.84
CA ARG A 16 21.68 -8.28 -7.23
C ARG A 16 22.47 -7.09 -6.68
N ALA A 17 21.92 -5.89 -6.66
CA ALA A 17 22.60 -4.72 -6.09
C ALA A 17 22.93 -4.94 -4.60
N ILE A 18 22.07 -5.65 -3.86
CA ILE A 18 22.32 -6.00 -2.46
C ILE A 18 23.41 -7.06 -2.37
N VAL A 19 23.39 -8.10 -3.21
CA VAL A 19 24.49 -9.08 -3.27
C VAL A 19 25.80 -8.38 -3.59
N ASP A 20 25.82 -7.54 -4.62
CA ASP A 20 27.03 -6.86 -5.09
C ASP A 20 27.63 -5.93 -4.01
N ALA A 21 26.84 -5.48 -3.03
CA ALA A 21 27.35 -4.67 -1.91
C ALA A 21 28.32 -5.45 -1.01
N PHE A 22 28.23 -6.78 -1.03
CA PHE A 22 29.06 -7.71 -0.27
C PHE A 22 30.04 -8.50 -1.16
N LEU A 23 30.40 -8.00 -2.34
CA LEU A 23 31.46 -8.60 -3.15
C LEU A 23 32.76 -8.78 -2.34
N GLY A 24 33.34 -9.98 -2.43
CA GLY A 24 34.51 -10.38 -1.65
C GLY A 24 34.18 -11.11 -0.35
N GLN A 25 32.93 -11.10 0.13
CA GLN A 25 32.52 -11.97 1.23
C GLN A 25 32.52 -13.44 0.75
N PRO A 26 33.18 -14.38 1.46
CA PRO A 26 33.18 -15.78 1.07
C PRO A 26 31.82 -16.43 1.31
N LEU A 27 31.48 -17.42 0.46
CA LEU A 27 30.42 -18.38 0.76
C LEU A 27 30.87 -19.25 1.93
N GLN A 28 30.07 -19.31 2.99
CA GLN A 28 30.38 -20.10 4.19
C GLN A 28 29.23 -21.03 4.52
N ASP A 29 29.55 -22.25 4.92
CA ASP A 29 28.54 -23.18 5.44
C ASP A 29 27.93 -22.66 6.74
N ALA A 30 26.74 -23.19 7.07
CA ALA A 30 26.01 -22.83 8.29
C ALA A 30 26.91 -22.99 9.53
N PHE A 31 27.12 -21.90 10.27
CA PHE A 31 28.03 -21.89 11.40
C PHE A 31 27.36 -22.43 12.66
N ALA A 32 27.81 -23.59 13.11
CA ALA A 32 27.37 -24.17 14.37
C ALA A 32 28.01 -23.42 15.56
N TYR A 33 27.19 -23.00 16.52
CA TYR A 33 27.63 -22.49 17.81
C TYR A 33 26.97 -23.27 18.95
N ARG A 34 27.54 -23.17 20.15
CA ARG A 34 26.96 -23.81 21.34
C ARG A 34 25.78 -22.96 21.84
N MET A 35 24.56 -23.49 21.75
CA MET A 35 23.37 -22.80 22.23
C MET A 35 23.31 -22.76 23.75
N ASP A 36 22.78 -21.67 24.30
CA ASP A 36 22.27 -21.68 25.67
C ASP A 36 20.98 -22.52 25.73
N VAL A 37 21.03 -23.61 26.50
CA VAL A 37 19.89 -24.53 26.74
C VAL A 37 19.08 -24.17 27.97
N GLY A 38 19.50 -23.16 28.74
CA GLY A 38 18.86 -22.78 29.99
C GLY A 38 19.11 -23.77 31.13
N LYS A 39 18.45 -23.54 32.28
CA LYS A 39 18.59 -24.41 33.45
C LYS A 39 17.95 -25.78 33.21
N GLY A 40 18.73 -26.85 33.41
CA GLY A 40 18.26 -28.24 33.31
C GLY A 40 18.45 -28.91 31.94
N GLY A 41 18.95 -28.18 30.94
CA GLY A 41 19.28 -28.74 29.63
C GLY A 41 20.64 -29.44 29.60
N LEU A 42 20.74 -30.57 28.90
CA LEU A 42 22.01 -31.27 28.65
C LEU A 42 22.82 -30.51 27.60
N ALA A 43 23.87 -29.82 28.04
CA ALA A 43 24.67 -28.93 27.19
C ALA A 43 25.59 -29.64 26.17
N LEU A 44 25.53 -30.98 26.07
CA LEU A 44 26.38 -31.79 25.19
C LEU A 44 25.81 -31.94 23.76
N GLU A 45 24.52 -31.63 23.54
CA GLU A 45 23.82 -31.89 22.26
C GLU A 45 23.20 -30.65 21.58
N ALA A 46 23.28 -29.46 22.18
CA ALA A 46 22.61 -28.27 21.65
C ALA A 46 23.50 -27.44 20.70
N GLN A 47 23.46 -27.80 19.42
CA GLN A 47 24.03 -26.99 18.34
C GLN A 47 22.99 -25.98 17.82
N GLY A 48 23.39 -24.72 17.75
CA GLY A 48 22.63 -23.64 17.12
C GLY A 48 23.33 -23.13 15.89
N PHE A 49 22.59 -22.43 15.04
CA PHE A 49 23.12 -21.85 13.82
C PHE A 49 22.92 -20.34 13.81
N ARG A 50 23.99 -19.63 13.44
CA ARG A 50 23.96 -18.18 13.28
C ARG A 50 24.54 -17.78 11.93
N ASN A 51 24.16 -16.61 11.43
CA ASN A 51 24.83 -16.03 10.28
C ASN A 51 26.29 -15.71 10.64
N GLN A 52 27.18 -16.02 9.70
CA GLN A 52 28.59 -15.65 9.81
C GLN A 52 28.78 -14.14 9.76
N GLU A 53 29.84 -13.66 10.41
CA GLU A 53 30.20 -12.25 10.42
C GLU A 53 30.68 -11.75 9.06
N LEU A 54 30.53 -10.44 8.84
CA LEU A 54 31.11 -9.77 7.68
C LEU A 54 32.63 -9.77 7.83
N GLN A 55 33.33 -10.31 6.83
CA GLN A 55 34.79 -10.28 6.74
C GLN A 55 35.30 -9.05 5.99
N LEU A 56 34.38 -8.32 5.35
CA LEU A 56 34.68 -7.11 4.61
C LEU A 56 34.92 -5.93 5.57
N SER A 57 36.00 -5.19 5.31
CA SER A 57 36.25 -3.91 5.95
C SER A 57 35.28 -2.83 5.46
N ASP A 58 35.11 -1.77 6.26
CA ASP A 58 34.29 -0.61 5.87
C ASP A 58 34.81 0.05 4.58
N ALA A 59 36.11 -0.02 4.30
CA ALA A 59 36.71 0.46 3.04
C ALA A 59 36.24 -0.38 1.84
N GLN A 60 36.26 -1.71 1.94
CA GLN A 60 35.78 -2.61 0.88
C GLN A 60 34.26 -2.47 0.66
N LEU A 61 33.48 -2.37 1.74
CA LEU A 61 32.04 -2.10 1.64
C LEU A 61 31.76 -0.77 0.95
N THR A 62 32.53 0.28 1.29
CA THR A 62 32.41 1.59 0.64
C THR A 62 32.68 1.50 -0.86
N GLU A 63 33.73 0.78 -1.27
CA GLU A 63 34.08 0.60 -2.68
C GLU A 63 32.97 -0.13 -3.45
N ASN A 64 32.47 -1.25 -2.90
CA ASN A 64 31.38 -2.02 -3.50
C ASN A 64 30.12 -1.16 -3.66
N ILE A 65 29.70 -0.46 -2.60
CA ILE A 65 28.50 0.40 -2.60
C ILE A 65 28.66 1.54 -3.61
N ARG A 66 29.83 2.18 -3.68
CA ARG A 66 30.10 3.24 -4.68
C ARG A 66 30.02 2.74 -6.10
N ALA A 67 30.52 1.54 -6.38
CA ALA A 67 30.46 0.93 -7.71
C ALA A 67 28.99 0.73 -8.14
N ILE A 68 28.14 0.25 -7.22
CA ILE A 68 26.70 0.09 -7.44
C ILE A 68 26.04 1.44 -7.69
N GLN A 69 26.32 2.43 -6.83
CA GLN A 69 25.72 3.76 -6.90
C GLN A 69 26.08 4.47 -8.20
N THR A 70 27.36 4.40 -8.61
CA THR A 70 27.82 4.97 -9.89
C THR A 70 27.12 4.32 -11.08
N LYS A 71 27.00 2.98 -11.07
CA LYS A 71 26.32 2.23 -12.14
C LYS A 71 24.82 2.56 -12.25
N GLN A 72 24.19 2.92 -11.14
CA GLN A 72 22.77 3.26 -11.08
C GLN A 72 22.51 4.78 -11.07
N GLU A 73 23.53 5.60 -11.31
CA GLU A 73 23.44 7.07 -11.29
C GLU A 73 22.88 7.61 -9.96
N LEU A 74 23.16 6.91 -8.86
CA LEU A 74 22.86 7.34 -7.50
C LEU A 74 24.03 8.16 -6.96
N GLN A 75 23.75 9.04 -6.00
CA GLN A 75 24.79 9.80 -5.33
C GLN A 75 25.74 8.85 -4.57
N PRO A 76 27.04 8.80 -4.93
CA PRO A 76 27.99 7.95 -4.25
C PRO A 76 28.19 8.39 -2.79
N VAL A 77 28.29 7.43 -1.86
CA VAL A 77 28.63 7.72 -0.46
C VAL A 77 30.10 8.08 -0.29
N ASP A 78 30.43 8.92 0.68
CA ASP A 78 31.83 9.21 1.04
C ASP A 78 32.49 8.04 1.78
N HIS A 79 31.72 7.39 2.64
CA HIS A 79 32.08 6.20 3.41
C HIS A 79 30.79 5.41 3.69
N VAL A 80 30.92 4.11 3.91
CA VAL A 80 29.79 3.27 4.30
C VAL A 80 29.16 3.81 5.59
N ARG A 81 27.85 4.04 5.53
CA ARG A 81 27.09 4.55 6.65
C ARG A 81 26.56 3.42 7.52
N ARG A 82 26.60 3.62 8.83
CA ARG A 82 25.97 2.76 9.82
C ARG A 82 24.90 3.54 10.55
N ASP A 83 23.95 2.84 11.14
CA ASP A 83 22.95 3.48 12.00
C ASP A 83 23.57 3.94 13.32
N ALA A 84 22.75 4.53 14.20
CA ALA A 84 23.19 5.05 15.50
C ALA A 84 23.82 3.98 16.43
N HIS A 85 23.66 2.69 16.10
CA HIS A 85 24.17 1.55 16.86
C HIS A 85 25.36 0.86 16.17
N GLY A 86 25.86 1.40 15.06
CA GLY A 86 26.96 0.81 14.31
C GLY A 86 26.53 -0.34 13.38
N THR A 87 25.23 -0.60 13.24
CA THR A 87 24.74 -1.63 12.32
C THR A 87 24.76 -1.09 10.89
N LEU A 88 25.29 -1.90 9.95
CA LEU A 88 25.23 -1.58 8.54
C LEU A 88 23.77 -1.58 8.07
N ALA A 89 23.37 -0.54 7.34
CA ALA A 89 22.04 -0.47 6.75
C ALA A 89 22.14 -0.13 5.25
N LEU A 90 21.36 -0.83 4.43
CA LEU A 90 21.24 -0.56 2.99
C LEU A 90 19.79 -0.18 2.67
N SER A 91 19.61 0.92 1.95
CA SER A 91 18.30 1.41 1.51
C SER A 91 18.00 0.98 0.08
N ILE A 92 16.79 0.46 -0.10
CA ILE A 92 16.25 0.00 -1.37
C ILE A 92 14.94 0.75 -1.59
N GLU A 93 14.94 1.61 -2.60
CA GLU A 93 13.77 2.39 -2.98
C GLU A 93 13.05 1.70 -4.14
N MET A 94 11.78 1.36 -3.92
CA MET A 94 10.94 0.66 -4.88
C MET A 94 9.51 1.16 -4.78
N GLU A 95 9.01 1.69 -5.89
CA GLU A 95 7.64 2.19 -6.00
C GLU A 95 6.60 1.13 -5.62
N THR A 96 5.50 1.60 -5.04
CA THR A 96 4.33 0.82 -4.70
C THR A 96 3.79 0.06 -5.91
N GLY A 97 3.42 -1.21 -5.73
CA GLY A 97 2.94 -2.05 -6.83
C GLY A 97 4.02 -2.69 -7.72
N THR A 98 5.31 -2.39 -7.50
CA THR A 98 6.41 -3.03 -8.26
C THR A 98 6.86 -4.39 -7.69
N GLY A 99 6.25 -4.87 -6.60
CA GLY A 99 6.56 -6.18 -6.02
C GLY A 99 7.75 -6.18 -5.06
N LYS A 100 7.79 -5.21 -4.13
CA LYS A 100 8.75 -5.15 -3.01
C LYS A 100 8.87 -6.48 -2.25
N THR A 101 7.73 -7.08 -1.89
CA THR A 101 7.67 -8.35 -1.18
C THR A 101 8.36 -9.49 -1.91
N TYR A 102 8.07 -9.66 -3.21
CA TYR A 102 8.75 -10.64 -4.03
C TYR A 102 10.27 -10.40 -4.04
N THR A 103 10.67 -9.13 -4.16
CA THR A 103 12.07 -8.73 -4.26
C THR A 103 12.85 -9.06 -3.00
N TYR A 104 12.36 -8.71 -1.81
CA TYR A 104 13.10 -9.06 -0.58
C TYR A 104 13.10 -10.56 -0.29
N ILE A 105 12.07 -11.32 -0.71
CA ILE A 105 12.09 -12.79 -0.60
C ILE A 105 13.19 -13.35 -1.50
N LYS A 106 13.25 -12.90 -2.76
CA LYS A 106 14.33 -13.25 -3.68
C LYS A 106 15.70 -12.87 -3.11
N THR A 107 15.84 -11.68 -2.53
CA THR A 107 17.08 -11.24 -1.88
C THR A 107 17.55 -12.20 -0.79
N MET A 108 16.65 -12.73 0.05
CA MET A 108 17.03 -13.72 1.07
C MET A 108 17.63 -14.99 0.44
N TYR A 109 17.01 -15.50 -0.64
CA TYR A 109 17.54 -16.65 -1.38
C TYR A 109 18.88 -16.35 -2.06
N GLU A 110 19.04 -15.16 -2.66
CA GLU A 110 20.32 -14.77 -3.29
C GLU A 110 21.43 -14.62 -2.23
N LEU A 111 21.15 -13.99 -1.10
CA LEU A 111 22.12 -13.85 0.00
C LEU A 111 22.53 -15.22 0.57
N TYR A 112 21.58 -16.16 0.70
CA TYR A 112 21.89 -17.53 1.06
C TYR A 112 22.76 -18.23 0.03
N LYS A 113 22.39 -18.15 -1.25
CA LYS A 113 23.12 -18.77 -2.35
C LYS A 113 24.56 -18.25 -2.48
N HIS A 114 24.76 -16.95 -2.27
CA HIS A 114 26.05 -16.30 -2.48
C HIS A 114 26.94 -16.30 -1.24
N TYR A 115 26.36 -16.21 -0.03
CA TYR A 115 27.11 -16.01 1.22
C TYR A 115 26.77 -17.00 2.33
N GLY A 116 25.75 -17.83 2.17
CA GLY A 116 25.38 -18.87 3.14
C GLY A 116 24.60 -18.35 4.36
N TRP A 117 24.09 -17.12 4.33
CA TRP A 117 23.28 -16.58 5.41
C TRP A 117 21.87 -17.18 5.41
N THR A 118 21.43 -17.66 6.57
CA THR A 118 20.18 -18.44 6.72
C THR A 118 19.17 -17.83 7.67
N LYS A 119 19.55 -16.83 8.46
CA LYS A 119 18.72 -16.25 9.52
C LYS A 119 18.22 -14.87 9.11
N PHE A 120 16.92 -14.74 8.88
CA PHE A 120 16.30 -13.47 8.50
C PHE A 120 15.12 -13.14 9.40
N ILE A 121 14.90 -11.84 9.61
CA ILE A 121 13.72 -11.33 10.30
C ILE A 121 13.07 -10.26 9.44
N ILE A 122 11.81 -10.47 9.04
CA ILE A 122 11.00 -9.47 8.35
C ILE A 122 10.21 -8.68 9.38
N VAL A 123 10.40 -7.37 9.40
CA VAL A 123 9.73 -6.43 10.32
C VAL A 123 8.75 -5.58 9.54
N VAL A 124 7.47 -5.63 9.94
CA VAL A 124 6.36 -4.95 9.25
C VAL A 124 5.59 -4.02 10.20
N PRO A 125 4.89 -2.98 9.71
CA PRO A 125 4.28 -1.99 10.59
C PRO A 125 2.94 -2.43 11.20
N SER A 126 2.22 -3.38 10.59
CA SER A 126 0.88 -3.76 11.04
C SER A 126 0.60 -5.27 10.90
N VAL A 127 -0.44 -5.74 11.60
CA VAL A 127 -0.92 -7.13 11.50
C VAL A 127 -1.39 -7.44 10.07
N ALA A 128 -2.13 -6.53 9.44
CA ALA A 128 -2.63 -6.74 8.07
C ALA A 128 -1.49 -6.95 7.07
N ILE A 129 -0.42 -6.14 7.17
CA ILE A 129 0.76 -6.30 6.30
C ILE A 129 1.48 -7.61 6.63
N ARG A 130 1.61 -7.98 7.92
CA ARG A 130 2.17 -9.27 8.35
C ARG A 130 1.47 -10.46 7.70
N GLU A 131 0.14 -10.50 7.76
CA GLU A 131 -0.64 -11.57 7.12
C GLU A 131 -0.45 -11.60 5.60
N GLY A 132 -0.35 -10.44 4.96
CA GLY A 132 -0.03 -10.33 3.53
C GLY A 132 1.37 -10.88 3.18
N VAL A 133 2.37 -10.63 4.03
CA VAL A 133 3.73 -11.17 3.86
C VAL A 133 3.76 -12.68 4.04
N ILE A 134 3.12 -13.21 5.10
CA ILE A 134 2.98 -14.66 5.31
C ILE A 134 2.31 -15.31 4.12
N LYS A 135 1.22 -14.72 3.63
CA LYS A 135 0.55 -15.25 2.45
C LYS A 135 1.44 -15.25 1.22
N SER A 136 2.28 -14.24 1.06
CA SER A 136 3.25 -14.17 -0.03
C SER A 136 4.32 -15.25 0.08
N LEU A 137 4.88 -15.47 1.27
CA LEU A 137 5.84 -16.55 1.54
C LEU A 137 5.25 -17.93 1.21
N GLU A 138 4.02 -18.22 1.65
CA GLU A 138 3.32 -19.46 1.32
C GLU A 138 3.11 -19.61 -0.19
N THR A 139 2.60 -18.56 -0.84
CA THR A 139 2.17 -18.65 -2.24
C THR A 139 3.36 -18.71 -3.20
N MET A 140 4.49 -18.10 -2.82
CA MET A 140 5.73 -18.11 -3.61
C MET A 140 6.67 -19.29 -3.25
N ALA A 141 6.31 -20.13 -2.28
CA ALA A 141 7.17 -21.20 -1.78
C ALA A 141 7.62 -22.16 -2.89
N ASP A 142 6.68 -22.63 -3.72
CA ASP A 142 6.99 -23.53 -4.83
C ASP A 142 7.82 -22.85 -5.92
N HIS A 143 7.46 -21.61 -6.26
CA HIS A 143 8.18 -20.79 -7.25
C HIS A 143 9.66 -20.66 -6.89
N PHE A 144 9.97 -20.28 -5.65
CA PHE A 144 11.36 -20.14 -5.23
C PHE A 144 12.05 -21.48 -4.97
N ALA A 145 11.31 -22.53 -4.57
CA ALA A 145 11.90 -23.86 -4.44
C ALA A 145 12.30 -24.46 -5.80
N GLU A 146 11.54 -24.18 -6.86
CA GLU A 146 11.91 -24.53 -8.24
C GLU A 146 13.16 -23.74 -8.69
N GLU A 147 13.26 -22.46 -8.34
CA GLU A 147 14.40 -21.59 -8.74
C GLU A 147 15.69 -21.87 -7.93
N TYR A 148 15.59 -22.18 -6.64
CA TYR A 148 16.74 -22.29 -5.72
C TYR A 148 16.95 -23.69 -5.12
N GLY A 149 16.06 -24.65 -5.39
CA GLY A 149 16.17 -26.05 -4.94
C GLY A 149 15.72 -26.33 -3.50
N GLU A 150 15.30 -25.31 -2.74
CA GLU A 150 14.88 -25.47 -1.35
C GLU A 150 13.75 -24.52 -0.96
N ARG A 151 12.84 -24.99 -0.09
CA ARG A 151 11.79 -24.16 0.52
C ARG A 151 12.29 -23.51 1.80
N MET A 152 12.26 -22.20 1.83
CA MET A 152 12.43 -21.38 3.04
C MET A 152 11.37 -21.71 4.10
N GLN A 153 11.84 -21.98 5.33
CA GLN A 153 10.97 -22.13 6.49
C GLN A 153 10.61 -20.75 7.04
N HIS A 154 9.38 -20.57 7.51
CA HIS A 154 8.97 -19.30 8.08
C HIS A 154 7.94 -19.47 9.20
N PHE A 155 7.89 -18.49 10.10
CA PHE A 155 6.89 -18.41 11.16
C PHE A 155 6.62 -16.96 11.57
N VAL A 156 5.44 -16.73 12.14
CA VAL A 156 5.09 -15.46 12.80
C VAL A 156 5.61 -15.48 14.24
N TYR A 157 6.32 -14.44 14.63
CA TYR A 157 6.72 -14.26 16.03
C TYR A 157 5.49 -14.22 16.95
N ASP A 158 5.53 -15.03 17.99
CA ASP A 158 4.47 -15.16 18.98
C ASP A 158 5.11 -15.46 20.34
N SER A 159 4.85 -14.60 21.32
CA SER A 159 5.40 -14.70 22.68
C SER A 159 4.97 -15.98 23.42
N GLY A 160 3.91 -16.64 22.98
CA GLY A 160 3.44 -17.93 23.52
C GLY A 160 4.06 -19.14 22.83
N ARG A 161 4.65 -19.00 21.64
CA ARG A 161 5.19 -20.12 20.83
C ARG A 161 6.72 -20.16 20.84
N LEU A 162 7.27 -20.44 22.02
CA LEU A 162 8.71 -20.51 22.26
C LEU A 162 9.43 -21.61 21.46
N THR A 163 8.73 -22.69 21.15
CA THR A 163 9.28 -23.79 20.32
C THR A 163 9.68 -23.34 18.92
N ALA A 164 8.96 -22.39 18.32
CA ALA A 164 9.32 -21.83 17.03
C ALA A 164 10.61 -21.00 17.10
N ILE A 165 10.89 -20.37 18.24
CA ILE A 165 12.12 -19.61 18.48
C ILE A 165 13.32 -20.55 18.61
N ASP A 166 13.19 -21.65 19.37
CA ASP A 166 14.23 -22.67 19.44
C ASP A 166 14.47 -23.31 18.06
N GLN A 167 13.42 -23.58 17.28
CA GLN A 167 13.55 -24.10 15.91
C GLN A 167 14.23 -23.08 14.98
N PHE A 168 13.94 -21.78 15.14
CA PHE A 168 14.64 -20.72 14.42
C PHE A 168 16.13 -20.70 14.73
N ALA A 169 16.53 -20.83 16.00
CA ALA A 169 17.94 -20.83 16.40
C ALA A 169 18.67 -22.13 16.02
N SER A 170 18.01 -23.28 16.09
CA SER A 170 18.62 -24.60 15.86
C SER A 170 18.57 -25.11 14.41
N ALA A 171 17.79 -24.49 13.52
CA ALA A 171 17.75 -24.90 12.11
C ALA A 171 19.03 -24.50 11.36
N SER A 172 19.62 -25.37 10.54
CA SER A 172 20.77 -25.00 9.69
C SER A 172 20.37 -24.32 8.38
N LYS A 173 19.12 -24.50 7.95
CA LYS A 173 18.58 -24.06 6.66
C LYS A 173 17.98 -22.66 6.72
N LEU A 174 17.64 -22.11 5.54
CA LEU A 174 16.92 -20.84 5.37
C LEU A 174 15.67 -20.77 6.25
N HIS A 175 15.68 -19.86 7.22
CA HIS A 175 14.60 -19.67 8.18
C HIS A 175 14.30 -18.18 8.35
N VAL A 176 13.02 -17.83 8.30
CA VAL A 176 12.54 -16.45 8.39
C VAL A 176 11.52 -16.29 9.51
N MET A 177 11.78 -15.34 10.41
CA MET A 177 10.80 -14.89 11.38
C MET A 177 10.10 -13.63 10.85
N VAL A 178 8.77 -13.57 10.93
CA VAL A 178 8.00 -12.36 10.60
C VAL A 178 7.42 -11.75 11.87
N ILE A 179 7.71 -10.47 12.12
CA ILE A 179 7.29 -9.75 13.33
C ILE A 179 6.73 -8.37 12.95
N ASN A 180 5.71 -7.91 13.69
CA ASN A 180 5.17 -6.57 13.54
C ASN A 180 5.55 -5.67 14.73
N THR A 181 5.54 -4.35 14.52
CA THR A 181 5.97 -3.36 15.53
C THR A 181 5.21 -3.41 16.85
N GLN A 182 3.97 -3.89 16.85
CA GLN A 182 3.17 -4.05 18.07
C GLN A 182 3.84 -4.96 19.09
N ALA A 183 4.62 -5.95 18.65
CA ALA A 183 5.36 -6.84 19.55
C ALA A 183 6.35 -6.09 20.46
N PHE A 184 6.89 -4.94 20.02
CA PHE A 184 7.80 -4.11 20.83
C PHE A 184 7.09 -3.02 21.65
N ASN A 185 5.94 -2.56 21.16
CA ASN A 185 5.21 -1.45 21.77
C ASN A 185 4.20 -1.90 22.82
N ALA A 186 3.75 -3.15 22.76
CA ALA A 186 2.75 -3.67 23.67
C ALA A 186 3.28 -3.72 25.11
N THR A 187 2.44 -3.27 26.04
CA THR A 187 2.77 -3.10 27.47
C THR A 187 2.20 -4.22 28.36
N GLY A 188 1.39 -5.10 27.78
CA GLY A 188 0.80 -6.25 28.47
C GLY A 188 1.84 -7.26 28.96
N ALA A 189 1.44 -8.13 29.89
CA ALA A 189 2.31 -9.19 30.42
C ALA A 189 2.90 -10.04 29.30
N ASP A 190 2.08 -10.42 28.30
CA ASP A 190 2.52 -11.27 27.19
C ASP A 190 3.52 -10.59 26.26
N ALA A 191 3.36 -9.30 26.02
CA ALA A 191 4.28 -8.54 25.18
C ALA A 191 5.66 -8.34 25.81
N ARG A 192 5.75 -8.29 27.14
CA ARG A 192 7.03 -8.18 27.85
C ARG A 192 7.83 -9.48 27.84
N ARG A 193 7.20 -10.61 27.50
CA ARG A 193 7.83 -11.94 27.51
C ARG A 193 9.08 -12.01 26.64
N ILE A 194 9.14 -11.25 25.53
CA ILE A 194 10.30 -11.24 24.62
C ILE A 194 11.63 -10.90 25.34
N GLY A 195 11.58 -9.99 26.33
CA GLY A 195 12.74 -9.53 27.09
C GLY A 195 12.84 -10.11 28.50
N MET A 196 11.91 -10.99 28.91
CA MET A 196 11.88 -11.59 30.24
C MET A 196 12.50 -12.99 30.24
N LYS A 197 13.03 -13.41 31.39
CA LYS A 197 13.44 -14.81 31.59
C LYS A 197 12.18 -15.64 31.84
N LEU A 198 11.96 -16.66 31.01
CA LEU A 198 10.76 -17.48 31.06
C LEU A 198 11.11 -18.88 31.58
N GLU A 199 10.43 -19.34 32.64
CA GLU A 199 10.68 -20.66 33.23
C GLU A 199 10.45 -21.79 32.22
N GLU A 200 9.35 -21.73 31.48
CA GLU A 200 9.01 -22.63 30.36
C GLU A 200 10.01 -22.57 29.19
N PHE A 201 10.92 -21.58 29.19
CA PHE A 201 12.02 -21.45 28.23
C PHE A 201 13.39 -21.71 28.88
N GLY A 202 13.41 -22.45 29.99
CA GLY A 202 14.65 -22.76 30.71
C GLY A 202 15.29 -21.52 31.37
N TRP A 203 14.49 -20.50 31.70
CA TRP A 203 14.92 -19.19 32.21
C TRP A 203 15.76 -18.37 31.22
N ARG A 204 15.68 -18.67 29.93
CA ARG A 204 16.28 -17.86 28.85
C ARG A 204 15.37 -16.70 28.47
N ARG A 205 15.95 -15.66 27.87
CA ARG A 205 15.20 -14.56 27.25
C ARG A 205 15.04 -14.84 25.76
N PRO A 206 13.82 -14.84 25.20
CA PRO A 206 13.61 -15.08 23.77
C PRO A 206 14.43 -14.16 22.87
N VAL A 207 14.54 -12.87 23.23
CA VAL A 207 15.31 -11.88 22.46
C VAL A 207 16.80 -12.23 22.36
N ASP A 208 17.38 -12.79 23.41
CA ASP A 208 18.80 -13.17 23.42
C ASP A 208 19.04 -14.35 22.49
N VAL A 209 18.19 -15.38 22.56
CA VAL A 209 18.27 -16.57 21.69
C VAL A 209 18.13 -16.17 20.22
N ILE A 210 17.21 -15.25 19.91
CA ILE A 210 17.09 -14.68 18.55
C ILE A 210 18.36 -13.89 18.19
N GLY A 211 18.86 -13.05 19.10
CA GLY A 211 20.02 -12.20 18.85
C GLY A 211 21.33 -12.96 18.62
N GLU A 212 21.50 -14.12 19.25
CA GLU A 212 22.65 -15.01 19.03
C GLU A 212 22.73 -15.52 17.58
N THR A 213 21.60 -15.60 16.88
CA THR A 213 21.53 -16.04 15.48
C THR A 213 22.11 -15.01 14.49
N ARG A 214 22.44 -13.79 14.94
CA ARG A 214 22.94 -12.66 14.11
C ARG A 214 22.07 -12.44 12.86
N PRO A 215 20.75 -12.25 13.02
CA PRO A 215 19.82 -12.22 11.90
C PRO A 215 20.08 -11.03 10.97
N ILE A 216 19.74 -11.18 9.70
CA ILE A 216 19.61 -10.04 8.77
C ILE A 216 18.19 -9.49 8.89
N LEU A 217 18.06 -8.19 9.18
CA LEU A 217 16.74 -7.56 9.28
C LEU A 217 16.29 -7.05 7.91
N ILE A 218 15.05 -7.35 7.55
CA ILE A 218 14.35 -6.78 6.40
C ILE A 218 13.23 -5.93 6.96
N ILE A 219 13.34 -4.61 6.82
CA ILE A 219 12.34 -3.66 7.31
C ILE A 219 11.49 -3.20 6.13
N ASP A 220 10.22 -3.58 6.15
CA ASP A 220 9.22 -3.18 5.16
C ASP A 220 8.52 -1.90 5.63
N GLU A 221 8.54 -0.87 4.79
CA GLU A 221 8.05 0.48 5.11
C GLU A 221 8.71 1.07 6.38
N PRO A 222 10.05 1.28 6.38
CA PRO A 222 10.83 1.80 7.51
C PRO A 222 10.31 3.13 8.07
N GLN A 223 9.72 4.01 7.28
CA GLN A 223 9.09 5.25 7.73
C GLN A 223 7.94 5.00 8.72
N SER A 224 7.24 3.88 8.56
CA SER A 224 6.16 3.43 9.45
C SER A 224 6.69 2.58 10.59
N VAL A 225 7.63 1.66 10.31
CA VAL A 225 8.20 0.75 11.32
C VAL A 225 9.09 1.50 12.31
N LEU A 226 10.05 2.26 11.81
CA LEU A 226 11.08 2.88 12.63
C LEU A 226 10.60 4.15 13.33
N GLY A 227 9.46 4.72 12.94
CA GLY A 227 8.89 5.91 13.58
C GLY A 227 9.75 7.17 13.45
N ALA A 228 9.13 8.33 13.70
CA ALA A 228 9.80 9.63 13.56
C ALA A 228 10.73 9.90 14.76
N ASP A 229 10.28 9.51 15.94
CA ASP A 229 11.08 9.52 17.14
C ASP A 229 12.18 8.46 17.08
N LYS A 230 13.44 8.89 17.04
CA LYS A 230 14.61 7.99 17.02
C LYS A 230 14.81 7.22 18.32
N LYS A 231 14.16 7.62 19.42
CA LYS A 231 14.27 6.98 20.75
C LYS A 231 13.12 6.03 21.06
N ASN A 232 12.27 5.70 20.09
CA ASN A 232 11.12 4.83 20.33
C ASN A 232 11.50 3.38 20.68
N LYS A 233 10.55 2.67 21.29
CA LYS A 233 10.72 1.28 21.73
C LYS A 233 10.98 0.30 20.59
N THR A 234 10.43 0.56 19.39
CA THR A 234 10.67 -0.31 18.23
C THR A 234 12.14 -0.31 17.82
N ARG A 235 12.78 0.87 17.70
CA ARG A 235 14.22 0.96 17.39
C ARG A 235 15.07 0.27 18.47
N GLN A 236 14.75 0.50 19.74
CA GLN A 236 15.42 -0.15 20.87
C GLN A 236 15.23 -1.68 20.85
N GLY A 237 14.05 -2.16 20.48
CA GLY A 237 13.73 -3.59 20.39
C GLY A 237 14.46 -4.26 19.24
N LEU A 238 14.50 -3.64 18.05
CA LEU A 238 15.24 -4.15 16.90
C LEU A 238 16.75 -4.25 17.16
N GLN A 239 17.30 -3.32 17.93
CA GLN A 239 18.71 -3.38 18.35
C GLN A 239 19.02 -4.64 19.18
N GLN A 240 18.08 -5.11 20.01
CA GLN A 240 18.29 -6.28 20.86
C GLN A 240 18.43 -7.58 20.06
N PHE A 241 18.00 -7.61 18.80
CA PHE A 241 18.25 -8.74 17.90
C PHE A 241 19.69 -8.79 17.39
N ASN A 242 20.58 -7.87 17.79
CA ASN A 242 22.00 -7.87 17.41
C ASN A 242 22.23 -8.22 15.92
N PRO A 243 21.60 -7.48 14.99
CA PRO A 243 21.54 -7.90 13.59
C PRO A 243 22.90 -7.83 12.90
N LEU A 244 23.11 -8.69 11.91
CA LEU A 244 24.31 -8.66 11.06
C LEU A 244 24.35 -7.38 10.22
N PHE A 245 23.24 -7.08 9.55
CA PHE A 245 22.94 -5.82 8.87
C PHE A 245 21.43 -5.70 8.64
N THR A 246 21.00 -4.53 8.17
CA THR A 246 19.60 -4.20 7.92
C THR A 246 19.37 -3.79 6.47
N LEU A 247 18.30 -4.30 5.86
CA LEU A 247 17.81 -3.92 4.54
C LEU A 247 16.49 -3.14 4.70
N LEU A 248 16.46 -1.92 4.18
CA LEU A 248 15.32 -1.01 4.31
C LEU A 248 14.60 -0.92 2.96
N TYR A 249 13.40 -1.51 2.85
CA TYR A 249 12.58 -1.47 1.62
C TYR A 249 11.44 -0.47 1.77
N SER A 250 11.36 0.53 0.89
CA SER A 250 10.26 1.51 0.87
C SER A 250 10.07 2.14 -0.50
N ALA A 251 8.88 2.66 -0.77
CA ALA A 251 8.70 3.66 -1.82
C ALA A 251 9.00 5.10 -1.33
N THR A 252 8.88 5.35 -0.01
CA THR A 252 8.87 6.69 0.57
C THR A 252 9.80 6.75 1.78
N HIS A 253 11.11 6.59 1.53
CA HIS A 253 12.09 6.70 2.60
C HIS A 253 12.06 8.09 3.23
N ARG A 254 12.17 8.15 4.57
CA ARG A 254 12.47 9.43 5.22
C ARG A 254 13.92 9.79 4.95
N ARG A 255 14.17 11.05 4.61
CA ARG A 255 15.52 11.56 4.28
C ARG A 255 16.57 11.16 5.32
N ASP A 256 16.23 11.24 6.60
CA ASP A 256 17.13 10.92 7.72
C ASP A 256 17.22 9.42 8.05
N ASP A 257 16.57 8.55 7.28
CA ASP A 257 16.60 7.08 7.41
C ASP A 257 17.08 6.39 6.11
N ILE A 258 17.54 7.15 5.10
CA ILE A 258 18.18 6.58 3.91
C ILE A 258 19.63 6.29 4.26
N TYR A 259 20.09 5.04 4.20
CA TYR A 259 21.49 4.63 4.40
C TYR A 259 21.99 3.88 3.17
N ASN A 260 23.19 4.20 2.68
CA ASN A 260 23.85 3.46 1.59
C ASN A 260 22.86 3.01 0.50
N GLN A 261 22.17 3.94 -0.14
CA GLN A 261 21.13 3.57 -1.10
C GLN A 261 21.77 2.78 -2.24
N VAL A 262 21.41 1.51 -2.37
CA VAL A 262 21.99 0.58 -3.36
C VAL A 262 21.05 0.35 -4.54
N TYR A 263 19.79 0.76 -4.43
CA TYR A 263 18.83 0.64 -5.53
C TYR A 263 17.74 1.70 -5.44
N ARG A 264 17.34 2.25 -6.58
CA ARG A 264 16.20 3.17 -6.72
C ARG A 264 15.36 2.84 -7.95
N LEU A 265 14.06 2.69 -7.71
CA LEU A 265 13.01 2.68 -8.72
C LEU A 265 11.88 3.54 -8.18
N ASP A 266 11.94 4.84 -8.47
CA ASP A 266 10.97 5.82 -7.99
C ASP A 266 9.67 5.83 -8.84
N ALA A 267 8.71 6.67 -8.45
CA ALA A 267 7.43 6.80 -9.14
C ALA A 267 7.58 7.16 -10.63
N ILE A 268 8.52 8.04 -10.95
CA ILE A 268 8.75 8.56 -12.30
C ILE A 268 9.37 7.46 -13.15
N ASP A 269 10.39 6.77 -12.65
CA ASP A 269 11.03 5.64 -13.31
C ASP A 269 10.07 4.49 -13.52
N ALA A 270 9.27 4.15 -12.51
CA ALA A 270 8.27 3.09 -12.60
C ALA A 270 7.20 3.42 -13.65
N PHE A 271 6.78 4.68 -13.73
CA PHE A 271 5.85 5.17 -14.74
C PHE A 271 6.46 5.14 -16.15
N ASN A 272 7.67 5.68 -16.31
CA ASN A 272 8.40 5.73 -17.59
C ASN A 272 8.72 4.32 -18.12
N LYS A 273 8.98 3.35 -17.24
CA LYS A 273 9.19 1.94 -17.58
C LYS A 273 7.88 1.15 -17.76
N HIS A 274 6.73 1.81 -17.69
CA HIS A 274 5.40 1.20 -17.80
C HIS A 274 5.16 0.05 -16.82
N LEU A 275 5.75 0.13 -15.63
CA LEU A 275 5.63 -0.88 -14.58
C LEU A 275 4.38 -0.67 -13.70
N VAL A 276 3.90 0.57 -13.65
CA VAL A 276 2.71 0.98 -12.91
C VAL A 276 1.67 1.61 -13.83
N LYS A 277 0.41 1.61 -13.41
CA LYS A 277 -0.68 2.24 -14.16
C LYS A 277 -0.58 3.76 -14.08
N LYS A 278 -1.04 4.44 -15.13
CA LYS A 278 -1.25 5.89 -15.11
C LYS A 278 -2.35 6.24 -14.10
N ILE A 279 -2.12 7.33 -13.36
CA ILE A 279 -3.12 7.93 -12.48
C ILE A 279 -3.92 8.95 -13.29
N GLU A 280 -5.25 8.86 -13.21
CA GLU A 280 -6.20 9.83 -13.74
C GLU A 280 -7.02 10.34 -12.56
N VAL A 281 -6.98 11.66 -12.31
CA VAL A 281 -7.67 12.28 -11.18
C VAL A 281 -8.93 12.96 -11.70
N MET A 282 -10.08 12.58 -11.15
CA MET A 282 -11.35 13.27 -11.38
C MET A 282 -11.76 13.95 -10.08
N GLY A 283 -11.67 15.29 -10.07
CA GLY A 283 -12.12 16.11 -8.94
C GLY A 283 -13.59 16.51 -9.09
N VAL A 284 -14.29 16.64 -7.97
CA VAL A 284 -15.56 17.37 -7.90
C VAL A 284 -15.26 18.66 -7.14
N GLU A 285 -15.30 19.81 -7.83
CA GLU A 285 -15.02 21.11 -7.23
C GLU A 285 -16.31 21.84 -6.88
N GLN A 286 -16.42 22.29 -5.63
CA GLN A 286 -17.50 23.18 -5.19
C GLN A 286 -17.08 24.63 -5.43
N VAL A 287 -17.88 25.38 -6.19
CA VAL A 287 -17.64 26.80 -6.47
C VAL A 287 -18.70 27.63 -5.74
N GLY A 288 -18.27 28.35 -4.70
CA GLY A 288 -19.10 29.28 -3.92
C GLY A 288 -19.63 28.71 -2.58
N THR A 289 -19.70 29.57 -1.57
CA THR A 289 -20.23 29.26 -0.22
C THR A 289 -21.13 30.39 0.26
N THR A 290 -22.43 30.30 -0.02
CA THR A 290 -23.45 31.10 0.65
C THR A 290 -24.67 30.22 0.90
N GLY A 291 -25.11 30.15 2.16
CA GLY A 291 -26.12 29.21 2.69
C GLY A 291 -27.55 29.36 2.16
N THR A 292 -27.74 30.08 1.06
CA THR A 292 -29.03 30.43 0.45
C THR A 292 -29.14 30.03 -1.04
N ASN A 293 -28.09 29.43 -1.63
CA ASN A 293 -28.07 29.10 -3.06
C ASN A 293 -28.48 27.64 -3.29
N GLY A 294 -29.33 27.39 -4.31
CA GLY A 294 -29.78 26.06 -4.68
C GLY A 294 -28.66 25.22 -5.29
N TYR A 295 -28.75 23.88 -5.14
CA TYR A 295 -27.76 22.96 -5.69
C TYR A 295 -27.85 22.88 -7.23
N LEU A 296 -26.76 23.13 -7.93
CA LEU A 296 -26.65 22.89 -9.37
C LEU A 296 -25.27 22.33 -9.70
N HIS A 297 -25.23 21.15 -10.31
CA HIS A 297 -24.00 20.52 -10.78
C HIS A 297 -24.09 20.21 -12.27
N LEU A 298 -23.05 20.57 -13.03
CA LEU A 298 -22.91 20.19 -14.43
C LEU A 298 -22.20 18.84 -14.51
N GLU A 299 -22.92 17.78 -14.83
CA GLU A 299 -22.36 16.43 -14.95
C GLU A 299 -21.50 16.29 -16.22
N SER A 300 -22.04 16.72 -17.36
CA SER A 300 -21.36 16.65 -18.66
C SER A 300 -22.07 17.46 -19.72
N ILE A 301 -21.37 17.80 -20.79
CA ILE A 301 -21.92 18.31 -22.04
C ILE A 301 -22.16 17.13 -22.98
N VAL A 302 -23.41 16.97 -23.38
CA VAL A 302 -23.84 15.99 -24.38
C VAL A 302 -23.73 16.64 -25.76
N LEU A 303 -22.62 16.34 -26.45
CA LEU A 303 -22.42 16.73 -27.84
C LEU A 303 -23.28 15.85 -28.75
N SER A 304 -24.07 16.47 -29.63
CA SER A 304 -24.84 15.71 -30.63
C SER A 304 -23.91 15.08 -31.66
N LYS A 305 -24.23 13.84 -32.06
CA LYS A 305 -23.56 13.13 -33.16
C LYS A 305 -23.97 13.69 -34.54
N THR A 306 -25.04 14.50 -34.59
CA THR A 306 -25.57 15.10 -35.81
C THR A 306 -25.00 16.50 -36.00
N LYS A 307 -24.42 16.74 -37.18
CA LYS A 307 -23.75 18.00 -37.51
C LYS A 307 -24.77 19.15 -37.55
N GLY A 308 -24.71 20.07 -36.59
CA GLY A 308 -25.56 21.27 -36.54
C GLY A 308 -26.61 21.29 -35.42
N GLU A 309 -26.75 20.23 -34.64
CA GLU A 309 -27.58 20.27 -33.42
C GLU A 309 -26.85 20.96 -32.26
N ALA A 310 -27.58 21.78 -31.52
CA ALA A 310 -27.04 22.49 -30.36
C ALA A 310 -26.61 21.49 -29.26
N PRO A 311 -25.47 21.73 -28.59
CA PRO A 311 -25.04 20.90 -27.48
C PRO A 311 -26.07 20.97 -26.35
N ARG A 312 -26.25 19.85 -25.64
CA ARG A 312 -27.10 19.78 -24.44
C ARG A 312 -26.22 19.64 -23.22
N ALA A 313 -26.73 20.08 -22.08
CA ALA A 313 -26.04 19.94 -20.80
C ALA A 313 -26.78 18.91 -19.96
N ARG A 314 -26.05 18.00 -19.33
CA ARG A 314 -26.61 17.12 -18.33
C ARG A 314 -26.33 17.74 -16.97
N ILE A 315 -27.39 18.11 -16.26
CA ILE A 315 -27.30 18.78 -14.97
C ILE A 315 -28.01 17.97 -13.89
N SER A 316 -27.54 18.11 -12.65
CA SER A 316 -28.27 17.70 -11.45
C SER A 316 -28.56 18.92 -10.58
N PHE A 317 -29.79 19.02 -10.09
CA PHE A 317 -30.26 20.16 -9.29
C PHE A 317 -31.33 19.75 -8.27
N ASP A 318 -31.52 20.53 -7.21
CA ASP A 318 -32.59 20.26 -6.24
C ASP A 318 -33.97 20.57 -6.81
N ALA A 319 -34.94 19.72 -6.53
CA ALA A 319 -36.34 19.90 -6.89
C ALA A 319 -37.26 19.48 -5.75
N ALA A 320 -38.48 20.02 -5.72
CA ALA A 320 -39.52 19.62 -4.80
C ALA A 320 -39.90 18.15 -5.01
N GLY A 321 -39.85 17.37 -3.94
CA GLY A 321 -40.32 15.99 -3.86
C GLY A 321 -41.64 15.87 -3.10
N ARG A 322 -42.24 14.66 -3.10
CA ARG A 322 -43.44 14.38 -2.28
C ARG A 322 -43.16 14.49 -0.77
N VAL A 323 -41.92 14.29 -0.35
CA VAL A 323 -41.43 14.44 1.02
C VAL A 323 -40.07 15.14 0.96
N GLY A 324 -40.06 16.47 1.11
CA GLY A 324 -38.84 17.27 1.12
C GLY A 324 -38.21 17.54 -0.27
N LEU A 325 -36.97 18.02 -0.26
CA LEU A 325 -36.16 18.24 -1.46
C LEU A 325 -35.60 16.91 -1.97
N ARG A 326 -35.51 16.77 -3.29
CA ARG A 326 -34.85 15.65 -3.98
C ARG A 326 -33.92 16.19 -5.06
N THR A 327 -32.81 15.52 -5.31
CA THR A 327 -31.96 15.84 -6.46
C THR A 327 -32.58 15.24 -7.73
N ALA A 328 -32.75 16.06 -8.77
CA ALA A 328 -33.22 15.66 -10.08
C ALA A 328 -32.11 15.83 -11.12
N THR A 329 -31.86 14.80 -11.92
CA THR A 329 -30.92 14.86 -13.05
C THR A 329 -31.68 14.95 -14.37
N ARG A 330 -31.30 15.90 -15.24
CA ARG A 330 -31.92 16.09 -16.55
C ARG A 330 -30.90 16.49 -17.62
N THR A 331 -31.15 16.07 -18.85
CA THR A 331 -30.45 16.57 -20.04
C THR A 331 -31.24 17.72 -20.65
N VAL A 332 -30.66 18.90 -20.66
CA VAL A 332 -31.34 20.17 -20.91
C VAL A 332 -30.66 20.95 -22.03
N GLY A 333 -31.40 21.86 -22.66
CA GLY A 333 -30.89 22.77 -23.68
C GLY A 333 -30.79 24.20 -23.16
N GLU A 334 -30.37 25.12 -24.02
CA GLU A 334 -30.46 26.56 -23.76
C GLU A 334 -31.92 26.97 -23.55
N GLY A 335 -32.16 27.93 -22.64
CA GLY A 335 -33.49 28.37 -22.21
C GLY A 335 -34.11 27.54 -21.08
N PHE A 336 -33.42 26.51 -20.57
CA PHE A 336 -33.93 25.72 -19.44
C PHE A 336 -33.92 26.53 -18.14
N ASP A 337 -35.09 26.70 -17.54
CA ASP A 337 -35.29 27.45 -16.30
C ASP A 337 -35.39 26.51 -15.09
N LEU A 338 -34.39 26.57 -14.20
CA LEU A 338 -34.35 25.73 -13.00
C LEU A 338 -35.43 26.13 -11.99
N TYR A 339 -35.91 27.37 -11.98
CA TYR A 339 -36.95 27.78 -11.04
C TYR A 339 -38.26 27.03 -11.32
N ALA A 340 -38.78 27.12 -12.54
CA ALA A 340 -39.97 26.40 -12.95
C ALA A 340 -39.84 24.87 -12.78
N GLU A 341 -38.68 24.31 -13.16
CA GLU A 341 -38.47 22.87 -13.21
C GLU A 341 -38.13 22.23 -11.85
N SER A 342 -37.70 23.04 -10.88
CA SER A 342 -37.51 22.63 -9.49
C SER A 342 -38.81 22.58 -8.69
N GLY A 343 -39.92 23.07 -9.23
CA GLY A 343 -41.16 23.29 -8.46
C GLY A 343 -41.12 24.59 -7.66
N GLU A 344 -40.54 25.64 -8.27
CA GLU A 344 -40.51 27.01 -7.76
C GLU A 344 -39.70 27.18 -6.46
N LEU A 345 -38.56 26.46 -6.36
CA LEU A 345 -37.65 26.66 -5.22
C LEU A 345 -37.01 28.05 -5.30
N GLU A 346 -37.23 28.85 -4.26
CA GLU A 346 -36.76 30.24 -4.15
C GLU A 346 -35.26 30.41 -4.47
N ALA A 347 -34.46 29.39 -4.18
CA ALA A 347 -33.03 29.40 -4.40
C ALA A 347 -32.62 29.47 -5.90
N TYR A 348 -33.55 29.25 -6.84
CA TYR A 348 -33.34 29.39 -8.28
C TYR A 348 -34.10 30.57 -8.90
N HIS A 349 -34.84 31.37 -8.10
CA HIS A 349 -35.69 32.45 -8.61
C HIS A 349 -34.92 33.46 -9.47
N ASP A 350 -33.72 33.83 -9.03
CA ASP A 350 -32.90 34.84 -9.71
C ASP A 350 -31.65 34.22 -10.36
N GLY A 351 -31.60 34.29 -11.69
CA GLY A 351 -30.35 34.07 -12.42
C GLY A 351 -30.01 32.62 -12.77
N PHE A 352 -30.91 31.65 -12.57
CA PHE A 352 -30.66 30.22 -12.85
C PHE A 352 -31.30 29.68 -14.14
N THR A 353 -31.51 30.52 -15.16
CA THR A 353 -31.82 30.05 -16.52
C THR A 353 -30.53 29.76 -17.30
N ILE A 354 -30.47 28.62 -18.03
CA ILE A 354 -29.32 28.30 -18.89
C ILE A 354 -29.36 29.17 -20.14
N GLU A 355 -28.49 30.17 -20.23
CA GLU A 355 -28.41 31.04 -21.40
C GLU A 355 -27.61 30.43 -22.53
N ARG A 356 -26.52 29.74 -22.20
CA ARG A 356 -25.59 29.21 -23.22
C ARG A 356 -24.94 27.92 -22.79
N ILE A 357 -24.79 26.99 -23.74
CA ILE A 357 -24.07 25.73 -23.57
C ILE A 357 -22.85 25.74 -24.50
N ASP A 358 -21.64 25.82 -23.94
CA ASP A 358 -20.39 25.84 -24.70
C ASP A 358 -19.71 24.47 -24.66
N GLY A 359 -19.94 23.67 -25.70
CA GLY A 359 -19.33 22.34 -25.82
C GLY A 359 -17.83 22.33 -26.13
N ALA A 360 -17.23 23.45 -26.54
CA ALA A 360 -15.79 23.54 -26.73
C ALA A 360 -15.07 23.85 -25.41
N LYS A 361 -15.69 24.68 -24.56
CA LYS A 361 -15.19 25.00 -23.22
C LYS A 361 -15.62 24.00 -22.14
N GLY A 362 -16.61 23.16 -22.41
CA GLY A 362 -17.15 22.23 -21.42
C GLY A 362 -17.87 22.97 -20.29
N CYS A 363 -18.67 23.98 -20.60
CA CYS A 363 -19.36 24.77 -19.58
C CYS A 363 -20.77 25.20 -19.99
N ILE A 364 -21.59 25.52 -18.98
CA ILE A 364 -22.85 26.24 -19.13
C ILE A 364 -22.72 27.65 -18.54
N ARG A 365 -23.37 28.63 -19.18
CA ARG A 365 -23.53 29.98 -18.63
C ARG A 365 -24.98 30.16 -18.18
N LEU A 366 -25.13 30.59 -16.94
CA LEU A 366 -26.41 30.96 -16.35
C LEU A 366 -26.76 32.44 -16.63
N SER A 367 -28.04 32.79 -16.52
CA SER A 367 -28.54 34.17 -16.63
C SER A 367 -27.99 35.14 -15.57
N SER A 368 -27.44 34.62 -14.47
CA SER A 368 -26.64 35.41 -13.51
C SER A 368 -25.29 35.86 -14.07
N GLY A 369 -24.87 35.36 -15.24
CA GLY A 369 -23.55 35.54 -15.82
C GLY A 369 -22.51 34.52 -15.33
N GLN A 370 -22.85 33.64 -14.39
CA GLN A 370 -21.95 32.62 -13.85
C GLN A 370 -21.71 31.49 -14.86
N GLU A 371 -20.46 31.08 -15.03
CA GLU A 371 -20.07 29.90 -15.83
C GLU A 371 -19.79 28.71 -14.90
N ILE A 372 -20.35 27.55 -15.25
CA ILE A 372 -20.17 26.28 -14.53
C ILE A 372 -19.53 25.28 -15.49
N TYR A 373 -18.38 24.74 -15.12
CA TYR A 373 -17.66 23.76 -15.93
C TYR A 373 -18.07 22.32 -15.58
N GLU A 374 -17.85 21.39 -16.50
CA GLU A 374 -18.08 19.97 -16.27
C GLU A 374 -17.41 19.51 -14.96
N GLY A 375 -18.18 18.83 -14.10
CA GLY A 375 -17.73 18.38 -12.79
C GLY A 375 -17.88 19.40 -11.66
N GLN A 376 -18.23 20.66 -11.93
CA GLN A 376 -18.42 21.70 -10.91
C GLN A 376 -19.86 21.77 -10.38
N ALA A 377 -19.98 22.09 -9.09
CA ALA A 377 -21.27 22.33 -8.42
C ALA A 377 -21.33 23.73 -7.76
N ILE A 378 -22.52 24.35 -7.79
CA ILE A 378 -22.91 25.57 -7.06
C ILE A 378 -23.83 25.19 -5.90
N GLY A 379 -23.74 25.92 -4.78
CA GLY A 379 -24.68 25.87 -3.66
C GLY A 379 -24.14 25.11 -2.44
N VAL A 380 -24.97 24.96 -1.40
CA VAL A 380 -24.65 24.06 -0.28
C VAL A 380 -24.82 22.63 -0.78
N VAL A 381 -23.71 22.02 -1.21
CA VAL A 381 -23.75 20.63 -1.61
C VAL A 381 -23.80 19.78 -0.35
N ALA A 382 -24.95 19.17 -0.06
CA ALA A 382 -25.05 18.17 0.98
C ALA A 382 -23.99 17.08 0.72
N GLU A 383 -23.35 16.55 1.77
CA GLU A 383 -22.35 15.48 1.64
C GLU A 383 -22.87 14.34 0.75
N GLU A 384 -24.16 14.03 0.89
CA GLU A 384 -24.87 13.04 0.08
C GLU A 384 -24.81 13.33 -1.43
N ALA A 385 -24.98 14.58 -1.86
CA ALA A 385 -24.94 14.95 -3.28
C ALA A 385 -23.53 14.80 -3.86
N ILE A 386 -22.48 15.20 -3.13
CA ILE A 386 -21.08 14.95 -3.53
C ILE A 386 -20.84 13.45 -3.68
N ARG A 387 -21.32 12.65 -2.71
CA ARG A 387 -21.16 11.19 -2.74
C ARG A 387 -21.90 10.56 -3.91
N ARG A 388 -23.13 11.00 -4.21
CA ARG A 388 -23.89 10.55 -5.38
C ARG A 388 -23.13 10.84 -6.68
N ILE A 389 -22.58 12.05 -6.85
CA ILE A 389 -21.75 12.40 -8.01
C ILE A 389 -20.53 11.47 -8.11
N GLN A 390 -19.78 11.27 -7.02
CA GLN A 390 -18.60 10.40 -7.00
C GLN A 390 -18.93 8.95 -7.36
N ILE A 391 -20.04 8.43 -6.82
CA ILE A 391 -20.54 7.08 -7.09
C ILE A 391 -20.90 6.94 -8.57
N ARG A 392 -21.72 7.85 -9.10
CA ARG A 392 -22.16 7.86 -10.49
C ARG A 392 -20.97 7.93 -11.46
N ALA A 393 -20.06 8.86 -11.25
CA ALA A 393 -18.85 9.03 -12.08
C ALA A 393 -17.98 7.76 -12.05
N THR A 394 -17.85 7.12 -10.89
CA THR A 394 -17.09 5.85 -10.76
C THR A 394 -17.76 4.72 -11.53
N ILE A 395 -19.09 4.61 -11.50
CA ILE A 395 -19.85 3.59 -12.24
C ILE A 395 -19.71 3.80 -13.75
N GLN A 396 -19.88 5.04 -14.23
CA GLN A 396 -19.70 5.39 -15.64
C GLN A 396 -18.30 4.99 -16.12
N LYS A 397 -17.24 5.39 -15.40
CA LYS A 397 -15.87 4.99 -15.74
C LYS A 397 -15.63 3.50 -15.64
N HIS A 398 -16.28 2.81 -14.69
CA HIS A 398 -16.19 1.36 -14.59
C HIS A 398 -16.70 0.71 -15.88
N PHE A 399 -17.89 1.06 -16.35
CA PHE A 399 -18.46 0.50 -17.57
C PHE A 399 -17.69 0.89 -18.83
N GLU A 400 -17.24 2.15 -18.95
CA GLU A 400 -16.36 2.57 -20.05
C GLU A 400 -15.11 1.69 -20.14
N ARG A 401 -14.44 1.47 -19.00
CA ARG A 401 -13.22 0.65 -18.93
C ARG A 401 -13.52 -0.83 -19.14
N GLU A 402 -14.61 -1.34 -18.57
CA GLU A 402 -15.03 -2.72 -18.74
C GLU A 402 -15.33 -3.01 -20.22
N HIS A 403 -16.08 -2.15 -20.91
CA HIS A 403 -16.37 -2.30 -22.33
C HIS A 403 -15.09 -2.42 -23.18
N GLN A 404 -14.05 -1.64 -22.86
CA GLN A 404 -12.76 -1.65 -23.55
C GLN A 404 -11.93 -2.91 -23.25
N LEU A 405 -11.94 -3.37 -22.00
CA LEU A 405 -11.01 -4.38 -21.50
C LEU A 405 -11.59 -5.80 -21.46
N TYR A 406 -12.93 -5.93 -21.42
CA TYR A 406 -13.62 -7.22 -21.35
C TYR A 406 -13.28 -8.11 -22.55
N ARG A 407 -13.19 -7.52 -23.75
CA ARG A 407 -12.80 -8.24 -24.98
C ARG A 407 -11.37 -8.80 -24.94
N GLN A 408 -10.54 -8.29 -24.04
CA GLN A 408 -9.17 -8.77 -23.81
C GLN A 408 -9.11 -9.80 -22.67
N GLY A 409 -10.25 -10.23 -22.11
CA GLY A 409 -10.32 -11.13 -20.97
C GLY A 409 -9.91 -10.50 -19.65
N ILE A 410 -9.86 -9.17 -19.57
CA ILE A 410 -9.43 -8.43 -18.38
C ILE A 410 -10.67 -7.94 -17.62
N LYS A 411 -10.83 -8.41 -16.37
CA LYS A 411 -11.91 -7.97 -15.47
C LYS A 411 -11.55 -6.65 -14.78
N VAL A 412 -12.42 -5.65 -14.90
CA VAL A 412 -12.28 -4.36 -14.21
C VAL A 412 -12.88 -4.45 -12.82
N LEU A 413 -12.27 -3.76 -11.85
CA LEU A 413 -12.74 -3.68 -10.46
C LEU A 413 -12.75 -2.22 -10.04
N SER A 414 -13.79 -1.82 -9.29
CA SER A 414 -13.87 -0.52 -8.63
C SER A 414 -13.88 -0.74 -7.12
N LEU A 415 -13.18 0.14 -6.40
CA LEU A 415 -13.10 0.11 -4.93
C LEU A 415 -13.59 1.45 -4.39
N PHE A 416 -14.60 1.40 -3.54
CA PHE A 416 -15.11 2.56 -2.83
C PHE A 416 -14.59 2.56 -1.39
N PHE A 417 -14.01 3.68 -0.96
CA PHE A 417 -13.68 3.90 0.44
C PHE A 417 -14.85 4.65 1.08
N ILE A 418 -15.52 3.98 2.01
CA ILE A 418 -16.60 4.55 2.81
C ILE A 418 -16.10 4.92 4.19
N ASP A 419 -16.73 5.90 4.80
CA ASP A 419 -16.38 6.48 6.08
C ASP A 419 -16.91 5.69 7.29
N ALA A 420 -18.04 4.98 7.13
CA ALA A 420 -18.60 4.12 8.17
C ALA A 420 -19.33 2.91 7.57
N VAL A 421 -19.30 1.79 8.30
CA VAL A 421 -19.95 0.53 7.89
C VAL A 421 -21.47 0.71 7.77
N GLU A 422 -22.09 1.39 8.74
CA GLU A 422 -23.53 1.66 8.78
C GLU A 422 -24.07 2.41 7.55
N LYS A 423 -23.25 3.25 6.92
CA LYS A 423 -23.65 3.96 5.71
C LYS A 423 -23.71 3.06 4.48
N TYR A 424 -23.12 1.85 4.52
CA TYR A 424 -23.28 0.83 3.49
C TYR A 424 -24.20 -0.31 3.92
N ARG A 425 -24.14 -0.73 5.19
CA ARG A 425 -24.88 -1.89 5.72
C ARG A 425 -25.26 -1.67 7.17
N VAL A 426 -26.56 -1.72 7.45
CA VAL A 426 -27.13 -1.56 8.79
C VAL A 426 -27.48 -2.93 9.35
N TYR A 427 -27.11 -3.17 10.61
CA TYR A 427 -27.39 -4.41 11.35
C TYR A 427 -28.34 -4.11 12.50
N GLU A 428 -29.53 -4.71 12.51
CA GLU A 428 -30.49 -4.56 13.61
C GLU A 428 -30.39 -5.70 14.63
N ALA A 429 -30.92 -5.45 15.84
CA ALA A 429 -30.82 -6.37 16.99
C ALA A 429 -31.49 -7.75 16.78
N GLY A 430 -32.21 -7.95 15.67
CA GLY A 430 -32.81 -9.22 15.26
C GLY A 430 -32.00 -10.03 14.24
N GLY A 431 -30.83 -9.54 13.80
CA GLY A 431 -30.03 -10.17 12.74
C GLY A 431 -30.43 -9.81 11.31
N GLU A 432 -31.50 -9.02 11.16
CA GLU A 432 -31.91 -8.42 9.89
C GLU A 432 -30.88 -7.40 9.41
N VAL A 433 -30.68 -7.36 8.09
CA VAL A 433 -29.67 -6.54 7.43
C VAL A 433 -30.33 -5.65 6.40
N TYR A 434 -30.10 -4.34 6.54
CA TYR A 434 -30.59 -3.33 5.60
C TYR A 434 -29.44 -2.64 4.88
N LYS A 435 -29.75 -2.06 3.72
CA LYS A 435 -28.83 -1.21 2.98
C LYS A 435 -28.68 0.10 3.73
N GLY A 436 -27.44 0.54 3.89
CA GLY A 436 -27.17 1.91 4.32
C GLY A 436 -27.33 2.88 3.14
N ARG A 437 -27.33 4.18 3.45
CA ARG A 437 -27.59 5.24 2.46
C ARG A 437 -26.69 5.15 1.21
N TRP A 438 -25.40 4.88 1.35
CA TRP A 438 -24.46 4.75 0.23
C TRP A 438 -24.75 3.55 -0.67
N ALA A 439 -25.25 2.44 -0.10
CA ALA A 439 -25.62 1.26 -0.88
C ALA A 439 -26.88 1.52 -1.71
N GLU A 440 -27.87 2.24 -1.17
CA GLU A 440 -29.06 2.67 -1.91
C GLU A 440 -28.67 3.56 -3.08
N LEU A 441 -27.87 4.61 -2.82
CA LEU A 441 -27.39 5.52 -3.87
C LEU A 441 -26.62 4.78 -4.96
N PHE A 442 -25.76 3.82 -4.58
CA PHE A 442 -25.01 3.02 -5.54
C PHE A 442 -25.93 2.26 -6.49
N GLU A 443 -26.97 1.59 -5.98
CA GLU A 443 -27.88 0.84 -6.84
C GLU A 443 -28.76 1.73 -7.73
N GLU A 444 -29.25 2.85 -7.19
CA GLU A 444 -29.98 3.86 -7.97
C GLU A 444 -29.14 4.35 -9.15
N GLU A 445 -27.91 4.79 -8.88
CA GLU A 445 -26.99 5.30 -9.90
C GLU A 445 -26.54 4.18 -10.85
N TYR A 446 -26.34 2.96 -10.35
CA TYR A 446 -25.96 1.82 -11.19
C TYR A 446 -27.03 1.51 -12.24
N VAL A 447 -28.30 1.42 -11.83
CA VAL A 447 -29.43 1.18 -12.74
C VAL A 447 -29.61 2.36 -13.70
N SER A 448 -29.50 3.60 -13.20
CA SER A 448 -29.59 4.79 -14.05
C SER A 448 -28.52 4.79 -15.14
N VAL A 449 -27.25 4.62 -14.78
CA VAL A 449 -26.15 4.62 -15.74
C VAL A 449 -26.26 3.42 -16.70
N LEU A 450 -26.66 2.25 -16.20
CA LEU A 450 -26.83 1.06 -17.04
C LEU A 450 -27.87 1.29 -18.14
N ASN A 451 -29.04 1.85 -17.79
CA ASN A 451 -30.11 2.11 -18.74
C ASN A 451 -29.66 3.12 -19.82
N GLU A 452 -28.94 4.18 -19.42
CA GLU A 452 -28.41 5.17 -20.35
C GLU A 452 -27.36 4.64 -21.32
N MET A 453 -26.67 3.55 -20.97
CA MET A 453 -25.70 2.90 -21.86
C MET A 453 -26.36 1.88 -22.80
N GLN A 454 -27.61 1.49 -22.54
CA GLN A 454 -28.39 0.59 -23.39
C GLN A 454 -29.20 1.34 -24.45
N ASP A 455 -29.56 2.60 -24.17
CA ASP A 455 -30.11 3.56 -25.14
C ASP A 455 -29.02 4.16 -26.06
#